data_AF-A0A830FI38-F1
#
_entry.id   AF-A0A830FI38-F1
#
_cell.length_a   1.000
_cell.length_b   1.000
_cell.length_c   1.000
_cell.angle_alpha   90.00
_cell.angle_beta   90.00
_cell.angle_gamma   90.00
#
_symmetry.space_group_name_H-M   'P 1'
#
loop_
_entity.id
_entity.type
_entity.pdbx_description
1 polymer ?
#
loop_
_entity_poly.entity_id
_entity_poly.type
_entity_poly.pdbx_seq_one_letter_code
_entity_poly.pdbx_strand_id
1 'polypeptide(L)'
;MIGYIQYATVFGSVQPTLTVENNDTTAYQLSAYTVESSEQAMYLNFEVTTRDGERRLKTLSQLVWPDGDRNVTFADEGVPTQQLTVAPGETVTTTIDGWVRGDVTVYLGERIADNETHVYTETRTCPRTGQEHSVTFKEDGGISASALCA
;
A
#
# COMPACT_ATOMS: atom_id res chain seq x y z
N MET A 1 -41.38 -5.33 33.93
CA MET A 1 -40.60 -6.05 32.91
C MET A 1 -40.14 -5.02 31.90
N ILE A 2 -38.90 -4.54 32.02
CA ILE A 2 -38.36 -3.47 31.17
C ILE A 2 -37.59 -4.18 30.05
N GLY A 3 -38.11 -4.08 28.83
CA GLY A 3 -37.50 -4.67 27.63
C GLY A 3 -36.31 -3.84 27.19
N TYR A 4 -35.13 -4.46 27.14
CA TYR A 4 -33.95 -3.85 26.55
C TYR A 4 -34.03 -3.98 25.02
N ILE A 5 -34.11 -2.85 24.34
CA ILE A 5 -33.89 -2.79 22.89
C ILE A 5 -32.39 -2.97 22.67
N GLN A 6 -32.00 -4.12 22.13
CA GLN A 6 -30.65 -4.38 21.64
C GLN A 6 -30.48 -3.57 20.35
N TYR A 7 -29.84 -2.41 20.43
CA TYR A 7 -29.33 -1.73 19.25
C TYR A 7 -28.13 -2.56 18.75
N ALA A 8 -28.34 -3.38 17.72
CA ALA A 8 -27.23 -3.95 16.97
C ALA A 8 -26.54 -2.82 16.22
N THR A 9 -25.53 -2.22 16.83
CA THR A 9 -24.55 -1.39 16.12
C THR A 9 -23.82 -2.28 15.12
N VAL A 10 -24.06 -2.09 13.83
CA VAL A 10 -23.21 -2.66 12.78
C VAL A 10 -21.92 -1.84 12.74
N PHE A 11 -20.96 -2.14 13.62
CA PHE A 11 -19.60 -1.61 13.50
C PHE A 11 -18.82 -2.51 12.53
N GLY A 12 -19.01 -2.31 11.23
CA GLY A 12 -18.30 -3.09 10.23
C GLY A 12 -16.97 -2.46 9.86
N SER A 13 -15.88 -2.77 10.57
CA SER A 13 -14.55 -2.68 9.94
C SER A 13 -14.35 -3.97 9.13
N VAL A 14 -14.96 -4.04 7.96
CA VAL A 14 -14.48 -4.98 6.94
C VAL A 14 -13.38 -4.22 6.21
N GLN A 15 -12.19 -4.20 6.82
CA GLN A 15 -10.98 -3.64 6.23
C GLN A 15 -10.85 -4.17 4.80
N PRO A 16 -10.31 -3.38 3.85
CA PRO A 16 -10.06 -3.86 2.51
C PRO A 16 -9.21 -5.13 2.56
N THR A 17 -9.55 -6.11 1.73
CA THR A 17 -8.69 -7.27 1.51
C THR A 17 -7.66 -6.90 0.46
N LEU A 18 -6.40 -7.23 0.69
CA LEU A 18 -5.30 -7.07 -0.27
C LEU A 18 -4.78 -8.46 -0.64
N THR A 19 -4.74 -8.76 -1.94
CA THR A 19 -4.03 -9.93 -2.48
C THR A 19 -2.83 -9.48 -3.27
N VAL A 20 -1.65 -10.01 -2.93
CA VAL A 20 -0.40 -9.72 -3.63
C VAL A 20 0.14 -11.01 -4.21
N GLU A 21 0.32 -11.04 -5.52
CA GLU A 21 0.84 -12.16 -6.28
C GLU A 21 2.19 -11.78 -6.89
N ASN A 22 3.18 -12.65 -6.74
CA ASN A 22 4.49 -12.45 -7.35
C ASN A 22 4.79 -13.58 -8.33
N ASN A 23 4.59 -13.31 -9.61
CA ASN A 23 4.95 -14.20 -10.71
C ASN A 23 6.35 -13.92 -11.26
N ASP A 24 7.08 -12.92 -10.74
CA ASP A 24 8.48 -12.72 -11.08
C ASP A 24 9.38 -13.75 -10.37
N THR A 25 10.62 -13.82 -10.84
CA THR A 25 11.76 -14.55 -10.27
C THR A 25 12.45 -13.81 -9.12
N THR A 26 12.12 -12.55 -8.86
CA THR A 26 12.68 -11.73 -7.77
C THR A 26 11.67 -11.45 -6.66
N ALA A 27 12.14 -11.21 -5.43
CA ALA A 27 11.27 -10.86 -4.31
C ALA A 27 10.97 -9.35 -4.28
N TYR A 28 9.77 -9.01 -3.78
CA TYR A 28 9.33 -7.62 -3.62
C TYR A 28 8.94 -7.32 -2.17
N GLN A 29 9.12 -6.07 -1.78
CA GLN A 29 8.51 -5.49 -0.59
C GLN A 29 7.39 -4.56 -1.02
N LEU A 30 6.18 -4.78 -0.52
CA LEU A 30 5.03 -3.90 -0.69
C LEU A 30 4.72 -3.25 0.66
N SER A 31 4.73 -1.93 0.69
CA SER A 31 4.25 -1.12 1.82
C SER A 31 2.87 -0.56 1.49
N ALA A 32 1.97 -0.60 2.46
CA ALA A 32 0.65 0.01 2.40
C ALA A 32 0.50 1.07 3.51
N TYR A 33 0.03 2.26 3.14
CA TYR A 33 -0.20 3.39 4.04
C TYR A 33 -1.66 3.80 3.99
N THR A 34 -2.27 4.05 5.14
CA THR A 34 -3.67 4.49 5.24
C THR A 34 -3.72 5.96 5.65
N VAL A 35 -4.42 6.80 4.86
CA VAL A 35 -4.56 8.24 5.12
C VAL A 35 -5.99 8.71 4.88
N GLU A 36 -6.37 9.84 5.46
CA GLU A 36 -7.77 10.31 5.45
C GLU A 36 -8.21 10.86 4.08
N SER A 37 -7.26 11.24 3.21
CA SER A 37 -7.56 11.82 1.90
C SER A 37 -6.44 11.64 0.88
N SER A 38 -6.80 11.75 -0.41
CA SER A 38 -5.82 11.74 -1.51
C SER A 38 -4.90 12.95 -1.50
N GLU A 39 -5.34 14.09 -0.94
CA GLU A 39 -4.48 15.26 -0.77
C GLU A 39 -3.40 14.97 0.27
N GLN A 40 -3.78 14.44 1.44
CA GLN A 40 -2.82 14.03 2.46
C GLN A 40 -1.84 12.96 1.92
N ALA A 41 -2.32 12.01 1.12
CA ALA A 41 -1.48 10.99 0.49
C ALA A 41 -0.30 11.62 -0.28
N MET A 42 -0.53 12.70 -1.03
CA MET A 42 0.49 13.34 -1.88
C MET A 42 1.59 14.04 -1.10
N TYR A 43 1.35 14.32 0.20
CA TYR A 43 2.27 14.97 1.12
C TYR A 43 2.98 14.02 2.07
N LEU A 44 2.73 12.71 1.97
CA LEU A 44 3.48 11.70 2.72
C LEU A 44 4.98 11.80 2.41
N ASN A 45 5.82 11.77 3.42
CA ASN A 45 7.27 11.95 3.29
C ASN A 45 8.02 10.62 3.36
N PHE A 46 9.06 10.51 2.53
CA PHE A 46 9.90 9.34 2.40
C PHE A 46 11.37 9.74 2.31
N GLU A 47 12.21 9.12 3.13
CA GLU A 47 13.65 9.16 2.94
C GLU A 47 14.04 8.16 1.84
N VAL A 48 14.80 8.62 0.85
CA VAL A 48 15.24 7.80 -0.27
C VAL A 48 16.73 7.96 -0.53
N THR A 49 17.32 6.95 -1.15
CA THR A 49 18.62 7.04 -1.81
C THR A 49 18.38 7.18 -3.31
N THR A 50 18.76 8.31 -3.92
CA THR A 50 18.60 8.51 -5.36
C THR A 50 19.47 7.55 -6.16
N ARG A 51 19.22 7.45 -7.47
CA ARG A 51 20.04 6.68 -8.40
C ARG A 51 21.54 7.01 -8.34
N ASP A 52 21.87 8.27 -8.07
CA ASP A 52 23.25 8.78 -7.96
C ASP A 52 23.87 8.56 -6.56
N GLY A 53 23.12 7.95 -5.63
CA GLY A 53 23.57 7.63 -4.28
C GLY A 53 23.37 8.74 -3.26
N GLU A 54 22.66 9.81 -3.60
CA GLU A 54 22.37 10.89 -2.65
C GLU A 54 21.16 10.56 -1.77
N ARG A 55 21.22 10.91 -0.49
CA ARG A 55 20.04 10.83 0.39
C ARG A 55 19.18 12.07 0.23
N ARG A 56 17.88 11.88 0.02
CA ARG A 56 16.89 12.96 -0.14
C ARG A 56 15.62 12.62 0.62
N LEU A 57 14.92 13.66 1.09
CA LEU A 57 13.52 13.54 1.51
C LEU A 57 12.65 13.86 0.30
N LYS A 58 11.72 12.96 -0.04
CA LYS A 58 10.76 13.11 -1.14
C LYS A 58 9.33 12.97 -0.62
N THR A 59 8.40 13.67 -1.24
CA THR A 59 6.97 13.45 -1.02
C THR A 59 6.45 12.32 -1.92
N LEU A 60 5.30 11.71 -1.59
CA LEU A 60 4.67 10.71 -2.46
C LEU A 60 4.43 11.23 -3.88
N SER A 61 4.08 12.51 -4.02
CA SER A 61 3.92 13.18 -5.33
C SER A 61 5.18 13.14 -6.21
N GLN A 62 6.36 13.00 -5.61
CA GLN A 62 7.64 12.83 -6.31
C GLN A 62 8.01 11.35 -6.53
N LEU A 63 7.28 10.42 -5.91
CA LEU A 63 7.44 8.97 -6.02
C LEU A 63 6.30 8.30 -6.80
N VAL A 64 5.39 9.06 -7.41
CA VAL A 64 4.33 8.51 -8.26
C VAL A 64 4.92 7.71 -9.42
N TRP A 65 6.03 8.20 -9.98
CA TRP A 65 6.77 7.53 -11.04
C TRP A 65 8.06 6.92 -10.49
N PRO A 66 8.33 5.64 -10.75
CA PRO A 66 9.61 5.04 -10.41
C PRO A 66 10.76 5.67 -11.19
N ASP A 67 11.63 6.40 -10.50
CA ASP A 67 12.80 7.09 -11.06
C ASP A 67 14.14 6.45 -10.62
N GLY A 68 14.09 5.19 -10.16
CA GLY A 68 15.26 4.45 -9.70
C GLY A 68 15.76 4.88 -8.32
N ASP A 69 14.91 5.52 -7.52
CA ASP A 69 15.15 5.68 -6.08
C ASP A 69 15.20 4.31 -5.38
N ARG A 70 15.93 4.25 -4.27
CA ARG A 70 16.23 3.03 -3.52
C ARG A 70 16.07 3.23 -2.02
N ASN A 71 15.85 2.14 -1.29
CA ASN A 71 15.74 2.11 0.17
C ASN A 71 14.68 3.11 0.67
N VAL A 72 13.48 3.07 0.10
CA VAL A 72 12.40 4.02 0.38
C VAL A 72 11.86 3.79 1.78
N THR A 73 12.22 4.67 2.71
CA THR A 73 11.81 4.58 4.11
C THR A 73 10.77 5.63 4.40
N PHE A 74 9.63 5.21 4.93
CA PHE A 74 8.56 6.12 5.34
C PHE A 74 9.01 6.99 6.52
N ALA A 75 8.78 8.30 6.44
CA ALA A 75 9.34 9.29 7.37
C ALA A 75 8.31 9.96 8.30
N ASP A 76 7.01 9.82 8.02
CA ASP A 76 5.97 10.44 8.84
C ASP A 76 5.57 9.53 10.02
N GLU A 77 5.23 10.14 11.15
CA GLU A 77 4.71 9.43 12.32
C GLU A 77 3.18 9.37 12.31
N GLY A 78 2.61 8.35 12.98
CA GLY A 78 1.17 8.26 13.23
C GLY A 78 0.31 7.82 12.04
N VAL A 79 0.90 7.54 10.88
CA VAL A 79 0.21 6.97 9.72
C VAL A 79 0.26 5.44 9.80
N PRO A 80 -0.89 4.74 9.84
CA PRO A 80 -0.92 3.29 9.81
C PRO A 80 -0.17 2.76 8.60
N THR A 81 0.81 1.90 8.87
CA THR A 81 1.72 1.33 7.87
C THR A 81 1.74 -0.18 8.01
N GLN A 82 1.60 -0.87 6.89
CA GLN A 82 1.73 -2.32 6.78
C GLN A 82 2.81 -2.64 5.75
N GLN A 83 3.67 -3.62 6.04
CA GLN A 83 4.70 -4.08 5.11
C GLN A 83 4.57 -5.57 4.87
N LEU A 84 4.74 -5.97 3.61
CA LEU A 84 4.67 -7.34 3.16
C LEU A 84 5.86 -7.63 2.26
N THR A 85 6.60 -8.70 2.54
CA THR A 85 7.56 -9.27 1.57
C THR A 85 6.90 -10.43 0.85
N VAL A 86 7.02 -10.48 -0.48
CA VAL A 86 6.45 -11.54 -1.31
C VAL A 86 7.57 -12.19 -2.12
N ALA A 87 7.85 -13.45 -1.83
CA ALA A 87 8.86 -14.25 -2.51
C ALA A 87 8.44 -14.61 -3.94
N PRO A 88 9.39 -15.03 -4.80
CA PRO A 88 9.08 -15.52 -6.14
C PRO A 88 8.06 -16.68 -6.11
N GLY A 89 7.01 -16.59 -6.92
CA GLY A 89 5.92 -17.57 -7.01
C GLY A 89 4.94 -17.55 -5.82
N GLU A 90 5.05 -16.59 -4.90
CA GLU A 90 4.19 -16.50 -3.73
C GLU A 90 2.92 -15.68 -4.01
N THR A 91 1.81 -16.09 -3.37
CA THR A 91 0.59 -15.30 -3.28
C THR A 91 0.22 -15.12 -1.82
N VAL A 92 0.06 -13.86 -1.38
CA VAL A 92 -0.34 -13.53 -0.02
C VAL A 92 -1.65 -12.75 -0.04
N THR A 93 -2.57 -13.12 0.84
CA THR A 93 -3.80 -12.38 1.09
C THR A 93 -3.84 -11.89 2.54
N THR A 94 -4.10 -10.60 2.73
CA THR A 94 -4.17 -9.94 4.04
C THR A 94 -5.28 -8.88 4.07
N THR A 95 -5.51 -8.24 5.21
CA THR A 95 -6.33 -7.03 5.33
C THR A 95 -5.44 -5.79 5.46
N ILE A 96 -5.95 -4.62 5.09
CA ILE A 96 -5.22 -3.35 5.21
C ILE A 96 -5.40 -2.76 6.61
N ASP A 97 -4.28 -2.69 7.34
CA ASP A 97 -4.26 -2.22 8.72
C ASP A 97 -4.62 -0.73 8.85
N GLY A 98 -5.37 -0.43 9.91
CA GLY A 98 -5.76 0.94 10.26
C GLY A 98 -6.80 1.59 9.36
N TRP A 99 -7.23 0.94 8.27
CA TRP A 99 -8.22 1.50 7.35
C TRP A 99 -9.60 1.65 8.01
N VAL A 100 -10.15 2.87 7.94
CA VAL A 100 -11.54 3.17 8.26
C VAL A 100 -12.27 3.71 7.04
N ARG A 101 -13.61 3.69 7.11
CA ARG A 101 -14.47 4.11 6.01
C ARG A 101 -14.16 5.54 5.58
N GLY A 102 -13.75 5.69 4.32
CA GLY A 102 -13.45 6.98 3.71
C GLY A 102 -11.96 7.17 3.46
N ASP A 103 -11.11 6.38 4.13
CA ASP A 103 -9.67 6.44 3.97
C ASP A 103 -9.21 6.02 2.57
N VAL A 104 -8.04 6.53 2.23
CA VAL A 104 -7.27 6.24 1.03
C VAL A 104 -6.13 5.31 1.40
N THR A 105 -5.89 4.31 0.57
CA THR A 105 -4.69 3.47 0.69
C THR A 105 -3.66 3.88 -0.34
N VAL A 106 -2.42 4.05 0.09
CA VAL A 106 -1.25 4.21 -0.78
C VAL A 106 -0.44 2.91 -0.74
N TYR A 107 -0.11 2.38 -1.91
CA TYR A 107 0.81 1.27 -2.06
C TYR A 107 2.14 1.77 -2.62
N LEU A 108 3.23 1.27 -2.07
CA LEU A 108 4.58 1.50 -2.58
C LEU A 108 5.31 0.16 -2.65
N GLY A 109 5.85 -0.18 -3.82
CA GLY A 109 6.54 -1.44 -4.07
C GLY A 109 8.02 -1.24 -4.40
N GLU A 110 8.87 -2.04 -3.77
CA GLU A 110 10.31 -2.09 -3.98
C GLU A 110 10.76 -3.50 -4.36
N ARG A 111 11.67 -3.58 -5.34
CA ARG A 111 12.30 -4.84 -5.75
C ARG A 111 13.55 -5.07 -4.93
N ILE A 112 13.60 -6.19 -4.20
CA ILE A 112 14.68 -6.46 -3.23
C ILE A 112 16.01 -6.75 -3.93
N ALA A 113 16.00 -7.49 -5.04
CA ALA A 113 17.21 -7.93 -5.74
C ALA A 113 18.08 -6.76 -6.26
N ASP A 114 17.47 -5.60 -6.54
CA ASP A 114 18.13 -4.42 -7.11
C ASP A 114 18.40 -3.36 -6.03
N ASN A 115 18.84 -3.78 -4.84
CA ASN A 115 19.10 -2.89 -3.69
C ASN A 115 17.84 -2.06 -3.34
N GLU A 116 16.72 -2.75 -3.14
CA GLU A 116 15.44 -2.15 -2.73
C GLU A 116 15.03 -1.00 -3.66
N THR A 117 15.08 -1.24 -4.97
CA THR A 117 14.72 -0.21 -5.96
C THR A 117 13.21 -0.04 -5.99
N HIS A 118 12.74 1.20 -5.88
CA HIS A 118 11.34 1.58 -6.06
C HIS A 118 10.86 1.28 -7.47
N VAL A 119 9.73 0.57 -7.60
CA VAL A 119 9.18 0.11 -8.88
C VAL A 119 7.69 0.39 -9.04
N TYR A 120 7.01 0.75 -7.96
CA TYR A 120 5.55 0.86 -7.96
C TYR A 120 5.06 1.86 -6.93
N THR A 121 4.15 2.72 -7.35
CA THR A 121 3.33 3.53 -6.45
C THR A 121 1.92 3.55 -6.98
N GLU A 122 0.94 3.35 -6.10
CA GLU A 122 -0.46 3.55 -6.45
C GLU A 122 -1.28 4.08 -5.28
N THR A 123 -2.20 4.98 -5.57
CA THR A 123 -3.17 5.49 -4.59
C THR A 123 -4.57 4.98 -4.92
N ARG A 124 -5.20 4.31 -3.96
CA ARG A 124 -6.55 3.73 -4.08
C ARG A 124 -7.55 4.50 -3.25
N THR A 125 -8.56 5.05 -3.94
CA THR A 125 -9.64 5.86 -3.37
C THR A 125 -10.97 5.11 -3.48
N CYS A 126 -11.21 4.15 -2.57
CA CYS A 126 -12.51 3.50 -2.43
C CYS A 126 -13.16 3.96 -1.11
N PRO A 127 -14.32 4.64 -1.12
CA PRO A 127 -14.89 5.26 0.10
C PRO A 127 -15.77 4.33 0.95
N ARG A 128 -15.99 3.07 0.54
CA ARG A 128 -16.94 2.13 1.16
C ARG A 128 -16.23 0.87 1.64
N THR A 129 -16.75 0.21 2.67
CA THR A 129 -16.26 -1.09 3.17
C THR A 129 -16.46 -2.20 2.15
N GLY A 130 -15.74 -3.32 2.29
CA GLY A 130 -15.88 -4.50 1.41
C GLY A 130 -15.10 -4.38 0.11
N GLN A 131 -13.95 -3.72 0.17
CA GLN A 131 -13.04 -3.55 -0.96
C GLN A 131 -12.13 -4.77 -1.12
N GLU A 132 -11.81 -5.08 -2.36
CA GLU A 132 -10.81 -6.09 -2.70
C GLU A 132 -9.76 -5.45 -3.60
N HIS A 133 -8.52 -5.40 -3.13
CA HIS A 133 -7.38 -4.86 -3.84
C HIS A 133 -6.48 -6.01 -4.27
N SER A 134 -5.89 -5.87 -5.45
CA SER A 134 -4.89 -6.81 -5.95
C SER A 134 -3.68 -6.08 -6.52
N VAL A 135 -2.50 -6.64 -6.28
CA VAL A 135 -1.23 -6.25 -6.91
C VAL A 135 -0.56 -7.51 -7.42
N THR A 136 -0.16 -7.51 -8.68
CA THR A 136 0.56 -8.62 -9.31
C THR A 136 1.86 -8.12 -9.89
N PHE A 137 2.98 -8.66 -9.40
CA PHE A 137 4.30 -8.53 -10.03
C PHE A 137 4.45 -9.63 -11.08
N LYS A 138 4.72 -9.26 -12.33
CA LYS A 138 4.72 -10.17 -13.49
C LYS A 138 6.15 -10.64 -13.82
N GLU A 139 6.24 -11.75 -14.55
CA GLU A 139 7.51 -12.35 -15.01
C GLU A 139 8.44 -11.40 -15.79
N ASP A 140 7.90 -10.35 -16.42
CA ASP A 140 8.65 -9.36 -17.20
C ASP A 140 9.07 -8.12 -16.38
N GLY A 141 8.92 -8.17 -15.05
CA GLY A 141 9.08 -7.03 -14.16
C GLY A 141 7.95 -6.00 -14.26
N GLY A 142 6.93 -6.27 -15.09
CA GLY A 142 5.71 -5.48 -15.18
C GLY A 142 4.87 -5.61 -13.92
N ILE A 143 4.05 -4.59 -13.66
CA ILE A 143 3.22 -4.53 -12.45
C ILE A 143 1.80 -4.21 -12.88
N SER A 144 0.83 -4.98 -12.37
CA SER A 144 -0.59 -4.67 -12.54
C SER A 144 -1.26 -4.63 -11.20
N ALA A 145 -2.17 -3.67 -11.04
CA ALA A 145 -2.96 -3.56 -9.84
C ALA A 145 -4.41 -3.25 -10.19
N SER A 146 -5.32 -3.79 -9.40
CA SER A 146 -6.75 -3.50 -9.52
C SER A 146 -7.41 -3.38 -8.16
N ALA A 147 -8.57 -2.72 -8.14
CA ALA A 147 -9.41 -2.63 -6.96
C ALA A 147 -10.87 -2.82 -7.38
N LEU A 148 -11.60 -3.63 -6.61
CA LEU A 148 -13.05 -3.73 -6.67
C LEU A 148 -13.61 -2.93 -5.49
N CYS A 149 -14.24 -1.79 -5.79
CA CYS A 149 -14.99 -1.01 -4.80
C CYS A 149 -16.48 -1.45 -4.80
N ALA A 150 -17.12 -1.39 -3.63
CA ALA A 150 -18.56 -1.68 -3.44
C ALA A 150 -19.50 -0.48 -3.73
#